data_AF-A0A1Y3RL03-F1
#
_entry.id   AF-A0A1Y3RL03-F1
#
_cell.length_a   1.000
_cell.length_b   1.000
_cell.length_c   1.000
_cell.angle_alpha   90.00
_cell.angle_beta   90.00
_cell.angle_gamma   90.00
#
_symmetry.space_group_name_H-M   'P 1'
#
loop_
_entity.id
_entity.type
_entity.pdbx_description
1 polymer ?
#
loop_
_entity_poly.entity_id
_entity_poly.type
_entity_poly.pdbx_seq_one_letter_code
_entity_poly.pdbx_strand_id
1 'polypeptide(L)'
;MTKFFPEGLPQELKDSGRWCVWRYEQREGRDKPTKVPYNPRTGGGAMSNNPSTFTGYQEAVNALERGRYDGLGVGVFDGLCAVDIDHCIAEDGTPSPLAVDITSTMASYTETSPSGQGIRIFFKAAGFTYDKSRYYTMNATQGLEIYVSGATSKFLTVTGNSGPWAGPFPICERAEALQTILDRYMVRPARTLPEATRASQAPVDLSDAEVCKGPQRPQRGRICRPMEWEHFRLWQSFRGRHGPLQRLGLLDRMQRRTDGQAFSAVRPHA
;
A
#
# COMPACT_ATOMS: atom_id res chain seq x y z
N MET A 1 -17.58 15.84 -3.94
CA MET A 1 -16.27 16.02 -3.27
C MET A 1 -15.91 14.72 -2.59
N THR A 2 -14.74 14.15 -2.90
CA THR A 2 -14.17 13.11 -2.05
C THR A 2 -13.94 13.71 -0.67
N LYS A 3 -14.46 13.10 0.39
CA LYS A 3 -14.30 13.59 1.76
C LYS A 3 -12.83 13.45 2.17
N PHE A 4 -12.24 14.54 2.66
CA PHE A 4 -10.93 14.55 3.31
C PHE A 4 -11.12 14.29 4.81
N PHE A 5 -10.30 13.40 5.38
CA PHE A 5 -10.40 12.94 6.77
C PHE A 5 -9.12 13.30 7.55
N PRO A 6 -8.98 14.53 8.05
CA PRO A 6 -7.74 14.98 8.71
C PRO A 6 -7.38 14.15 9.95
N GLU A 7 -8.36 13.64 10.68
CA GLU A 7 -8.22 12.76 11.84
C GLU A 7 -7.66 11.37 11.48
N GLY A 8 -7.81 10.93 10.24
CA GLY A 8 -7.32 9.63 9.77
C GLY A 8 -5.90 9.67 9.21
N LEU A 9 -5.17 10.78 9.35
CA LEU A 9 -3.78 10.94 8.95
C LEU A 9 -2.82 10.76 10.14
N PRO A 10 -1.67 10.08 9.96
CA PRO A 10 -0.62 10.03 10.98
C PRO A 10 -0.03 11.42 11.19
N GLN A 11 0.26 11.76 12.46
CA GLN A 11 0.83 13.07 12.80
C GLN A 11 2.17 13.32 12.07
N GLU A 12 3.01 12.30 11.99
CA GLU A 12 4.28 12.36 11.28
C GLU A 12 4.13 12.81 9.81
N LEU A 13 3.11 12.34 9.10
CA LEU A 13 2.88 12.76 7.71
C LEU A 13 2.48 14.24 7.62
N LYS A 14 1.70 14.73 8.60
CA LYS A 14 1.34 16.15 8.68
C LYS A 14 2.60 17.01 8.94
N ASP A 15 3.47 16.54 9.82
CA ASP A 15 4.65 17.28 10.27
C ASP A 15 5.75 17.34 9.21
N SER A 16 6.06 16.21 8.55
CA SER A 16 7.20 16.11 7.62
C SER A 16 6.81 16.09 6.15
N GLY A 17 5.52 15.93 5.83
CA GLY A 17 5.06 15.84 4.46
C GLY A 17 5.30 17.12 3.67
N ARG A 18 5.60 16.97 2.38
CA ARG A 18 5.64 18.08 1.42
C ARG A 18 4.30 18.14 0.70
N TRP A 19 3.46 19.09 1.07
CA TRP A 19 2.05 19.10 0.69
C TRP A 19 1.76 20.02 -0.49
N CYS A 20 0.88 19.54 -1.38
CA CYS A 20 0.24 20.32 -2.43
C CYS A 20 -1.28 20.16 -2.34
N VAL A 21 -2.00 20.96 -3.11
CA VAL A 21 -3.42 20.73 -3.42
C VAL A 21 -3.53 20.23 -4.85
N TRP A 22 -4.62 19.55 -5.21
CA TRP A 22 -4.84 19.10 -6.59
C TRP A 22 -6.28 19.28 -7.01
N ARG A 23 -6.51 19.31 -8.32
CA ARG A 23 -7.85 19.25 -8.91
C ARG A 23 -7.88 18.38 -10.16
N TYR A 24 -9.06 17.93 -10.53
CA TYR A 24 -9.30 17.23 -11.79
C TYR A 24 -9.26 18.20 -12.96
N GLU A 25 -8.50 17.84 -13.99
CA GLU A 25 -8.46 18.55 -15.26
C GLU A 25 -8.58 17.59 -16.42
N GLN A 26 -9.53 17.88 -17.31
CA GLN A 26 -9.68 17.16 -18.56
C GLN A 26 -8.54 17.56 -19.48
N ARG A 27 -7.80 16.58 -20.00
CA ARG A 27 -6.76 16.79 -21.01
C ARG A 27 -7.27 16.23 -22.33
N GLU A 28 -6.92 16.91 -23.41
CA GLU A 28 -7.24 16.45 -24.76
C GLU A 28 -6.64 15.06 -25.00
N GLY A 29 -7.43 14.15 -25.60
CA GLY A 29 -7.01 12.78 -25.87
C GLY A 29 -6.93 11.83 -24.67
N ARG A 30 -7.49 12.19 -23.50
CA ARG A 30 -7.57 11.31 -22.32
C ARG A 30 -9.03 11.03 -21.95
N ASP A 31 -9.38 9.76 -21.77
CA ASP A 31 -10.76 9.40 -21.37
C ASP A 31 -11.08 9.76 -19.92
N LYS A 32 -10.06 9.85 -19.06
CA LYS A 32 -10.21 10.17 -17.64
C LYS A 32 -9.50 11.48 -17.30
N PRO A 33 -10.10 12.35 -16.46
CA PRO A 33 -9.45 13.57 -16.02
C PRO A 33 -8.19 13.27 -15.21
N THR A 34 -7.18 14.11 -15.38
CA THR A 34 -5.91 14.00 -14.66
C THR A 34 -5.98 14.78 -13.36
N LYS A 35 -5.40 14.24 -12.29
CA LYS A 35 -5.23 14.95 -11.03
C LYS A 35 -4.00 15.85 -11.12
N VAL A 36 -4.20 17.15 -11.28
CA VAL A 36 -3.12 18.12 -11.50
C VAL A 36 -2.74 18.77 -10.17
N PRO A 37 -1.46 18.73 -9.75
CA PRO A 37 -1.01 19.31 -8.49
C PRO A 37 -0.73 20.81 -8.63
N TYR A 38 -1.04 21.55 -7.58
CA TYR A 38 -0.96 22.99 -7.46
C TYR A 38 -0.26 23.39 -6.17
N ASN A 39 0.57 24.42 -6.25
CA ASN A 39 1.28 25.02 -5.14
C ASN A 39 0.25 25.77 -4.25
N PRO A 40 0.07 25.38 -2.97
CA PRO A 40 -0.92 26.00 -2.10
C PRO A 40 -0.69 27.49 -1.81
N ARG A 41 0.56 27.96 -1.89
CA ARG A 41 0.91 29.38 -1.64
C ARG A 41 0.57 30.27 -2.83
N THR A 42 0.91 29.83 -4.04
CA THR A 42 0.82 30.69 -5.23
C THR A 42 -0.40 30.39 -6.10
N GLY A 43 -1.00 29.20 -5.96
CA GLY A 43 -2.06 28.70 -6.82
C GLY A 43 -1.60 28.30 -8.23
N GLY A 44 -0.30 28.42 -8.55
CA GLY A 44 0.30 27.89 -9.78
C GLY A 44 0.60 26.39 -9.68
N GLY A 45 1.08 25.78 -10.76
CA GLY A 45 1.39 24.34 -10.77
C GLY A 45 2.47 23.95 -9.76
N ALA A 46 2.28 22.83 -9.06
CA ALA A 46 3.33 22.22 -8.25
C ALA A 46 4.11 21.19 -9.09
N MET A 47 5.44 21.20 -8.97
CA MET A 47 6.33 20.36 -9.75
C MET A 47 6.83 19.20 -8.89
N SER A 48 6.40 17.97 -9.18
CA SER A 48 6.72 16.77 -8.38
C SER A 48 8.20 16.36 -8.37
N ASN A 49 9.09 17.12 -9.01
CA ASN A 49 10.55 17.00 -8.92
C ASN A 49 11.21 18.18 -8.19
N ASN A 50 10.44 19.15 -7.70
CA ASN A 50 10.93 20.34 -7.01
C ASN A 50 10.16 20.55 -5.68
N PRO A 51 10.75 20.13 -4.55
CA PRO A 51 10.14 20.26 -3.21
C PRO A 51 9.75 21.70 -2.83
N SER A 52 10.42 22.73 -3.38
CA SER A 52 10.11 24.14 -3.06
C SER A 52 8.73 24.59 -3.55
N THR A 53 8.13 23.85 -4.49
CA THR A 53 6.77 24.10 -4.99
C THR A 53 5.68 23.47 -4.11
N PHE A 54 6.07 22.73 -3.08
CA PHE A 54 5.22 22.17 -2.04
C PHE A 54 5.33 23.01 -0.77
N THR A 55 4.48 22.71 0.21
CA THR A 55 4.24 23.52 1.43
C THR A 55 4.08 22.63 2.65
N GLY A 56 3.91 23.25 3.83
CA GLY A 56 3.50 22.51 5.03
C GLY A 56 2.02 22.10 5.01
N TYR A 57 1.64 21.18 5.90
CA TYR A 57 0.28 20.66 5.97
C TYR A 57 -0.79 21.76 6.14
N GLN A 58 -0.59 22.67 7.10
CA GLN A 58 -1.58 23.70 7.40
C GLN A 58 -1.79 24.66 6.22
N GLU A 59 -0.73 25.01 5.49
CA GLU A 59 -0.84 25.86 4.29
C GLU A 59 -1.66 25.17 3.20
N ALA A 60 -1.46 23.86 3.00
CA ALA A 60 -2.21 23.07 2.03
C ALA A 60 -3.68 22.91 2.42
N VAL A 61 -3.97 22.66 3.69
CA VAL A 61 -5.35 22.59 4.22
C VAL A 61 -6.06 23.94 4.03
N ASN A 62 -5.43 25.04 4.43
CA ASN A 62 -5.99 26.38 4.26
C ASN A 62 -6.29 26.69 2.78
N ALA A 63 -5.45 26.23 1.85
CA ALA A 63 -5.69 26.40 0.42
C ALA A 63 -6.85 25.53 -0.09
N LEU A 64 -6.98 24.30 0.41
CA LEU A 64 -8.09 23.41 0.08
C LEU A 64 -9.44 23.98 0.56
N GLU A 65 -9.49 24.50 1.79
CA GLU A 65 -10.70 25.06 2.41
C GLU A 65 -11.24 26.31 1.70
N ARG A 66 -10.40 27.01 0.93
CA ARG A 66 -10.84 28.11 0.04
C ARG A 66 -11.71 27.62 -1.13
N GLY A 67 -11.90 26.31 -1.31
CA GLY A 67 -12.90 25.72 -2.19
C GLY A 67 -12.52 25.62 -3.68
N ARG A 68 -11.24 25.79 -4.01
CA ARG A 68 -10.75 25.78 -5.41
C ARG A 68 -10.15 24.45 -5.88
N TYR A 69 -10.03 23.48 -4.99
CA TYR A 69 -9.27 22.24 -5.21
C TYR A 69 -10.08 21.03 -4.75
N ASP A 70 -9.81 19.86 -5.34
CA ASP A 70 -10.54 18.62 -5.07
C ASP A 70 -9.93 17.80 -3.93
N GLY A 71 -8.68 18.07 -3.55
CA GLY A 71 -8.06 17.41 -2.41
C GLY A 71 -6.60 17.79 -2.16
N LEU A 72 -6.00 17.11 -1.19
CA LEU A 72 -4.59 17.21 -0.84
C LEU A 72 -3.76 16.17 -1.58
N GLY A 73 -2.48 16.50 -1.79
CA GLY A 73 -1.47 15.54 -2.22
C GLY A 73 -0.15 15.77 -1.50
N VAL A 74 0.70 14.75 -1.52
CA VAL A 74 2.05 14.79 -0.94
C VAL A 74 3.07 14.42 -2.01
N GLY A 75 4.18 15.16 -2.06
CA GLY A 75 5.32 14.82 -2.90
C GLY A 75 6.12 13.65 -2.32
N VAL A 76 6.63 12.78 -3.19
CA VAL A 76 7.48 11.64 -2.79
C VAL A 76 8.94 12.13 -2.67
N PHE A 77 9.23 12.78 -1.55
CA PHE A 77 10.52 13.38 -1.21
C PHE A 77 10.97 12.97 0.20
N ASP A 78 12.20 13.35 0.56
CA ASP A 78 12.69 13.31 1.95
C ASP A 78 12.52 11.93 2.63
N GLY A 79 12.67 10.84 1.85
CA GLY A 79 12.57 9.46 2.34
C GLY A 79 11.16 8.87 2.33
N LEU A 80 10.11 9.67 2.10
CA LEU A 80 8.75 9.18 1.96
C LEU A 80 8.61 8.36 0.67
N CYS A 81 8.09 7.15 0.79
CA CYS A 81 7.82 6.23 -0.31
C CYS A 81 6.34 5.81 -0.28
N ALA A 82 5.87 5.21 -1.38
CA ALA A 82 4.50 4.73 -1.43
C ALA A 82 4.27 3.57 -2.41
N VAL A 83 3.24 2.79 -2.11
CA VAL A 83 2.61 1.83 -3.00
C VAL A 83 1.22 2.35 -3.36
N ASP A 84 0.85 2.34 -4.64
CA ASP A 84 -0.51 2.64 -5.11
C ASP A 84 -1.06 1.39 -5.81
N ILE A 85 -2.28 0.99 -5.46
CA ILE A 85 -2.95 -0.15 -6.09
C ILE A 85 -4.32 0.30 -6.60
N ASP A 86 -4.45 0.39 -7.92
CA ASP A 86 -5.68 0.78 -8.59
C ASP A 86 -6.68 -0.37 -8.69
N HIS A 87 -7.98 -0.03 -8.59
CA HIS A 87 -9.10 -0.96 -8.78
C HIS A 87 -9.01 -2.26 -7.97
N CYS A 88 -8.46 -2.17 -6.75
CA CYS A 88 -8.26 -3.30 -5.86
C CYS A 88 -9.34 -3.43 -4.77
N ILE A 89 -10.35 -2.55 -4.74
CA ILE A 89 -11.51 -2.64 -3.86
C ILE A 89 -12.76 -2.85 -4.73
N ALA A 90 -13.50 -3.92 -4.46
CA ALA A 90 -14.76 -4.23 -5.12
C ALA A 90 -15.90 -3.31 -4.63
N GLU A 91 -17.05 -3.33 -5.31
CA GLU A 91 -18.19 -2.46 -5.00
C GLU A 91 -18.76 -2.68 -3.59
N ASP A 92 -18.65 -3.89 -3.06
CA ASP A 92 -19.05 -4.26 -1.70
C ASP A 92 -18.02 -3.85 -0.62
N GLY A 93 -16.91 -3.22 -1.03
CA GLY A 93 -15.80 -2.84 -0.15
C GLY A 93 -14.80 -3.97 0.11
N THR A 94 -14.99 -5.16 -0.47
CA THR A 94 -14.05 -6.28 -0.34
C THR A 94 -12.78 -5.99 -1.13
N PRO A 95 -11.59 -6.01 -0.50
CA PRO A 95 -10.37 -5.80 -1.26
C PRO A 95 -9.94 -7.05 -2.04
N SER A 96 -9.02 -6.89 -2.97
CA SER A 96 -8.47 -7.97 -3.78
C SER A 96 -7.41 -8.78 -3.00
N PRO A 97 -7.10 -10.03 -3.39
CA PRO A 97 -6.01 -10.79 -2.79
C PRO A 97 -4.65 -10.07 -2.83
N LEU A 98 -4.41 -9.28 -3.90
CA LEU A 98 -3.20 -8.46 -4.02
C LEU A 98 -3.17 -7.37 -2.95
N ALA A 99 -4.29 -6.69 -2.72
CA ALA A 99 -4.40 -5.69 -1.67
C ALA A 99 -4.19 -6.31 -0.28
N VAL A 100 -4.75 -7.50 0.02
CA VAL A 100 -4.48 -8.21 1.28
C VAL A 100 -2.99 -8.43 1.48
N ASP A 101 -2.33 -9.05 0.49
CA ASP A 101 -0.94 -9.50 0.62
C ASP A 101 -0.02 -8.30 0.82
N ILE A 102 -0.18 -7.26 0.00
CA ILE A 102 0.66 -6.07 0.05
C ILE A 102 0.40 -5.26 1.34
N THR A 103 -0.85 -5.04 1.74
CA THR A 103 -1.13 -4.31 2.99
C THR A 103 -0.62 -5.07 4.22
N SER A 104 -0.76 -6.40 4.24
CA SER A 104 -0.24 -7.25 5.32
C SER A 104 1.30 -7.26 5.36
N THR A 105 1.94 -7.31 4.19
CA THR A 105 3.41 -7.28 4.06
C THR A 105 3.98 -5.94 4.46
N MET A 106 3.37 -4.84 4.00
CA MET A 106 3.84 -3.49 4.30
C MET A 106 3.50 -3.02 5.70
N ALA A 107 2.36 -3.41 6.27
CA ALA A 107 1.94 -3.06 7.64
C ALA A 107 2.31 -1.62 8.04
N SER A 108 1.95 -0.65 7.19
CA SER A 108 2.25 0.78 7.34
C SER A 108 0.99 1.59 7.04
N TYR A 109 1.04 2.91 7.23
CA TYR A 109 -0.09 3.79 6.94
C TYR A 109 -0.74 3.48 5.59
N THR A 110 -2.04 3.14 5.62
CA THR A 110 -2.82 2.76 4.45
C THR A 110 -4.12 3.56 4.41
N GLU A 111 -4.49 4.06 3.24
CA GLU A 111 -5.74 4.78 3.02
C GLU A 111 -6.40 4.38 1.70
N THR A 112 -7.72 4.53 1.65
CA THR A 112 -8.47 4.40 0.40
C THR A 112 -8.27 5.63 -0.49
N SER A 113 -8.05 5.40 -1.79
CA SER A 113 -7.80 6.44 -2.79
C SER A 113 -9.04 7.32 -3.06
N PRO A 114 -8.89 8.49 -3.71
CA PRO A 114 -10.02 9.38 -3.97
C PRO A 114 -11.16 8.78 -4.81
N SER A 115 -10.89 7.73 -5.60
CA SER A 115 -11.91 7.04 -6.38
C SER A 115 -12.75 6.06 -5.55
N GLY A 116 -12.31 5.72 -4.33
CA GLY A 116 -12.94 4.69 -3.50
C GLY A 116 -12.59 3.24 -3.90
N GLN A 117 -11.96 3.04 -5.04
CA GLN A 117 -11.69 1.69 -5.61
C GLN A 117 -10.22 1.26 -5.51
N GLY A 118 -9.33 2.13 -5.03
CA GLY A 118 -7.90 1.83 -4.88
C GLY A 118 -7.40 2.14 -3.47
N ILE A 119 -6.15 1.77 -3.21
CA ILE A 119 -5.50 2.05 -1.92
C ILE A 119 -4.12 2.66 -2.12
N ARG A 120 -3.67 3.41 -1.12
CA ARG A 120 -2.29 3.89 -1.01
C ARG A 120 -1.69 3.49 0.30
N ILE A 121 -0.44 3.05 0.26
CA ILE A 121 0.34 2.69 1.43
C ILE A 121 1.57 3.59 1.47
N PHE A 122 1.71 4.41 2.51
CA PHE A 122 2.87 5.27 2.70
C PHE A 122 3.82 4.67 3.72
N PHE A 123 5.12 4.73 3.42
CA PHE A 123 6.17 4.11 4.23
C PHE A 123 7.51 4.84 4.02
N LYS A 124 8.53 4.46 4.79
CA LYS A 124 9.91 4.89 4.58
C LYS A 124 10.79 3.70 4.22
N ALA A 125 11.86 3.97 3.49
CA ALA A 125 12.86 2.95 3.15
C ALA A 125 14.25 3.59 3.15
N ALA A 126 14.71 4.00 4.34
CA ALA A 126 16.01 4.65 4.49
C ALA A 126 17.15 3.80 3.91
N GLY A 127 18.01 4.41 3.09
CA GLY A 127 19.15 3.74 2.45
C GLY A 127 18.80 2.78 1.31
N PHE A 128 17.52 2.64 0.95
CA PHE A 128 17.11 1.75 -0.13
C PHE A 128 17.51 2.30 -1.50
N THR A 129 18.17 1.48 -2.32
CA THR A 129 18.52 1.81 -3.71
C THR A 129 17.60 1.10 -4.68
N TYR A 130 16.88 1.86 -5.51
CA TYR A 130 15.93 1.29 -6.47
C TYR A 130 16.61 0.87 -7.78
N ASP A 131 16.57 -0.43 -8.08
CA ASP A 131 17.07 -0.96 -9.36
C ASP A 131 16.00 -0.91 -10.46
N LYS A 132 16.02 0.17 -11.26
CA LYS A 132 15.11 0.34 -12.40
C LYS A 132 15.34 -0.67 -13.52
N SER A 133 16.51 -1.31 -13.58
CA SER A 133 16.85 -2.31 -14.60
C SER A 133 16.22 -3.66 -14.29
N ARG A 134 16.09 -4.01 -13.00
CA ARG A 134 15.49 -5.25 -12.54
C ARG A 134 13.98 -5.12 -12.29
N TYR A 135 13.51 -3.98 -11.77
CA TYR A 135 12.11 -3.83 -11.35
C TYR A 135 11.32 -2.82 -12.19
N TYR A 136 10.04 -3.12 -12.42
CA TYR A 136 9.04 -2.18 -12.91
C TYR A 136 8.77 -1.12 -11.84
N THR A 137 8.45 0.10 -12.26
CA THR A 137 7.81 1.11 -11.38
C THR A 137 6.28 0.94 -11.39
N MET A 138 5.73 0.49 -12.52
CA MET A 138 4.31 0.24 -12.73
C MET A 138 4.14 -1.14 -13.35
N ASN A 139 3.42 -2.01 -12.64
CA ASN A 139 2.89 -3.26 -13.16
C ASN A 139 1.42 -3.05 -13.56
N ALA A 140 1.21 -2.60 -14.80
CA ALA A 140 -0.11 -2.24 -15.33
C ALA A 140 -1.12 -3.39 -15.28
N THR A 141 -0.65 -4.64 -15.43
CA THR A 141 -1.53 -5.82 -15.42
C THR A 141 -2.18 -6.08 -14.07
N GLN A 142 -1.54 -5.60 -13.00
CA GLN A 142 -2.02 -5.75 -11.62
C GLN A 142 -2.51 -4.43 -11.02
N GLY A 143 -2.43 -3.32 -11.78
CA GLY A 143 -2.73 -1.98 -11.26
C GLY A 143 -1.81 -1.56 -10.11
N LEU A 144 -0.59 -2.11 -10.03
CA LEU A 144 0.34 -1.89 -8.92
C LEU A 144 1.44 -0.91 -9.33
N GLU A 145 1.62 0.15 -8.56
CA GLU A 145 2.69 1.12 -8.73
C GLU A 145 3.50 1.29 -7.44
N ILE A 146 4.82 1.42 -7.58
CA ILE A 146 5.75 1.65 -6.46
C ILE A 146 6.55 2.91 -6.72
N TYR A 147 6.52 3.81 -5.74
CA TYR A 147 7.20 5.09 -5.77
C TYR A 147 8.20 5.18 -4.63
N VAL A 148 9.49 5.15 -4.98
CA VAL A 148 10.58 5.26 -4.01
C VAL A 148 11.20 6.64 -4.09
N SER A 149 11.35 7.31 -2.94
CA SER A 149 12.03 8.60 -2.80
C SER A 149 13.40 8.56 -3.49
N GLY A 150 13.73 9.61 -4.27
CA GLY A 150 14.97 9.69 -5.04
C GLY A 150 14.98 8.86 -6.33
N ALA A 151 14.02 7.94 -6.53
CA ALA A 151 13.86 7.18 -7.76
C ALA A 151 12.63 7.60 -8.59
N THR A 152 11.81 8.52 -8.08
CA THR A 152 10.57 8.98 -8.70
C THR A 152 10.44 10.50 -8.65
N SER A 153 9.58 11.04 -9.52
CA SER A 153 9.20 12.46 -9.57
C SER A 153 7.68 12.57 -9.57
N LYS A 154 7.05 11.97 -8.56
CA LYS A 154 5.58 11.86 -8.45
C LYS A 154 5.11 12.48 -7.14
N PHE A 155 3.87 12.93 -7.16
CA PHE A 155 3.08 13.22 -5.97
C PHE A 155 1.94 12.23 -5.93
N LEU A 156 1.43 11.97 -4.74
CA LEU A 156 0.29 11.08 -4.51
C LEU A 156 -0.81 11.87 -3.84
N THR A 157 -2.06 11.60 -4.21
CA THR A 157 -3.21 12.17 -3.51
C THR A 157 -3.36 11.55 -2.14
N VAL A 158 -3.78 12.36 -1.18
CA VAL A 158 -3.97 11.96 0.22
C VAL A 158 -5.43 12.19 0.60
N THR A 159 -6.07 11.19 1.21
CA THR A 159 -7.48 11.26 1.62
C THR A 159 -7.67 11.25 3.13
N GLY A 160 -6.75 10.63 3.88
CA GLY A 160 -6.97 10.35 5.29
C GLY A 160 -7.96 9.21 5.56
N ASN A 161 -8.52 8.57 4.53
CA ASN A 161 -9.53 7.51 4.68
C ASN A 161 -8.89 6.18 5.10
N SER A 162 -8.37 6.12 6.32
CA SER A 162 -7.63 5.00 6.89
C SER A 162 -8.48 4.10 7.79
N GLY A 163 -9.70 4.49 8.12
CA GLY A 163 -10.63 3.72 8.97
C GLY A 163 -10.81 2.26 8.51
N PRO A 164 -11.06 1.98 7.21
CA PRO A 164 -11.15 0.60 6.69
C PRO A 164 -9.86 -0.22 6.85
N TRP A 165 -8.74 0.44 7.12
CA TRP A 165 -7.39 -0.12 7.25
C TRP A 165 -6.88 -0.07 8.70
N ALA A 166 -7.82 -0.06 9.66
CA ALA A 166 -7.57 -0.02 11.10
C ALA A 166 -6.92 1.28 11.62
N GLY A 167 -7.21 2.39 10.94
CA GLY A 167 -6.95 3.76 11.42
C GLY A 167 -5.58 4.29 11.02
N PRO A 168 -5.16 5.44 11.58
CA PRO A 168 -3.89 6.05 11.21
C PRO A 168 -2.73 5.25 11.80
N PHE A 169 -2.37 4.14 11.14
CA PHE A 169 -1.11 3.46 11.38
C PHE A 169 0.06 4.44 11.17
N PRO A 170 1.14 4.34 11.95
CA PRO A 170 2.32 5.13 11.71
C PRO A 170 2.93 4.82 10.34
N ILE A 171 3.65 5.80 9.78
CA ILE A 171 4.50 5.56 8.61
C ILE A 171 5.73 4.80 9.11
N CYS A 172 5.90 3.56 8.64
CA CYS A 172 6.95 2.67 9.14
C CYS A 172 8.14 2.58 8.16
N GLU A 173 9.34 2.28 8.69
CA GLU A 173 10.47 1.82 7.88
C GLU A 173 10.23 0.39 7.37
N ARG A 174 10.27 0.22 6.05
CA ARG A 174 9.79 -0.99 5.35
C ARG A 174 10.70 -1.41 4.19
N ALA A 175 12.00 -1.14 4.26
CA ALA A 175 12.95 -1.52 3.21
C ALA A 175 12.91 -3.03 2.86
N GLU A 176 12.88 -3.91 3.86
CA GLU A 176 12.81 -5.37 3.63
C GLU A 176 11.45 -5.82 3.06
N ALA A 177 10.35 -5.23 3.54
CA ALA A 177 9.00 -5.52 3.04
C ALA A 177 8.84 -5.02 1.59
N LEU A 178 9.39 -3.84 1.28
CA LEU A 178 9.47 -3.31 -0.08
C LEU A 178 10.23 -4.29 -0.99
N GLN A 179 11.39 -4.79 -0.55
CA GLN A 179 12.17 -5.77 -1.32
C GLN A 179 11.35 -7.04 -1.62
N THR A 180 10.60 -7.54 -0.63
CA THR A 180 9.71 -8.70 -0.79
C THR A 180 8.65 -8.48 -1.87
N ILE A 181 8.02 -7.31 -1.88
CA ILE A 181 7.00 -6.96 -2.88
C ILE A 181 7.63 -6.78 -4.27
N LEU A 182 8.81 -6.15 -4.34
CA LEU A 182 9.52 -5.97 -5.61
C LEU A 182 9.86 -7.30 -6.26
N ASP A 183 10.41 -8.25 -5.50
CA ASP A 183 10.78 -9.57 -6.00
C ASP A 183 9.56 -10.41 -6.41
N ARG A 184 8.42 -10.24 -5.73
CA ARG A 184 7.21 -10.99 -6.02
C ARG A 184 6.42 -10.44 -7.21
N TYR A 185 6.30 -9.11 -7.31
CA TYR A 185 5.32 -8.48 -8.19
C TYR A 185 5.90 -7.56 -9.26
N MET A 186 7.16 -7.14 -9.12
CA MET A 186 7.72 -6.07 -9.94
C MET A 186 8.94 -6.50 -10.77
N VAL A 187 9.35 -7.76 -10.75
CA VAL A 187 10.50 -8.24 -11.53
C VAL A 187 10.20 -8.14 -13.04
N ARG A 188 11.12 -7.52 -13.78
CA ARG A 188 11.09 -7.48 -15.24
C ARG A 188 11.53 -8.84 -15.79
N PRO A 189 10.91 -9.33 -16.88
CA PRO A 189 11.45 -10.45 -17.63
C PRO A 189 12.89 -10.15 -18.01
N ALA A 190 13.77 -11.16 -17.88
CA ALA A 190 15.14 -11.04 -18.36
C ALA A 190 15.10 -10.62 -19.83
N ARG A 191 15.84 -9.57 -20.17
CA ARG A 191 16.03 -9.17 -21.57
C ARG A 191 16.78 -10.30 -22.25
N THR A 192 16.08 -11.16 -22.98
CA THR A 192 16.72 -12.04 -23.96
C THR A 192 17.39 -11.15 -24.99
N LEU A 193 18.69 -10.96 -24.85
CA LEU A 193 19.49 -10.50 -25.99
C LEU A 193 19.27 -11.53 -27.10
N PRO A 194 18.96 -11.13 -28.34
CA PRO A 194 19.01 -12.05 -29.45
C PRO A 194 20.38 -12.72 -29.42
N GLU A 195 20.39 -14.04 -29.33
CA GLU A 195 21.60 -14.81 -29.52
C GLU A 195 22.13 -14.43 -30.90
N ALA A 196 23.25 -13.71 -30.92
CA ALA A 196 23.88 -13.32 -32.17
C ALA A 196 24.15 -14.62 -32.91
N THR A 197 23.40 -14.85 -33.99
CA THR A 197 23.55 -16.03 -34.83
C THR A 197 24.96 -15.95 -35.40
N ARG A 198 25.91 -16.66 -34.76
CA ARG A 198 27.19 -16.98 -35.39
C ARG A 198 26.84 -17.92 -36.52
N ALA A 199 26.55 -17.33 -37.69
CA ALA A 199 26.54 -18.04 -38.94
C ALA A 199 27.98 -18.53 -39.20
N SER A 200 28.28 -19.73 -38.71
CA SER A 200 29.38 -20.52 -39.24
C SER A 200 28.91 -21.05 -40.58
N GLN A 201 29.40 -20.47 -41.67
CA GLN A 201 29.25 -21.03 -43.02
C GLN A 201 30.19 -22.23 -43.17
N ALA A 202 29.62 -23.43 -43.39
CA ALA A 202 30.23 -24.54 -44.14
C ALA A 202 29.11 -25.56 -44.49
N PRO A 203 29.26 -26.40 -45.53
CA PRO A 203 28.27 -26.54 -46.59
C PRO A 203 27.20 -27.60 -46.34
N VAL A 204 26.09 -27.39 -47.06
CA VAL A 204 24.93 -28.26 -47.24
C VAL A 204 25.35 -29.63 -47.78
N ASP A 205 24.91 -30.70 -47.11
CA ASP A 205 24.76 -32.02 -47.70
C ASP A 205 23.40 -32.59 -47.28
N LEU A 206 22.67 -33.13 -48.26
CA LEU A 206 21.27 -33.54 -48.17
C LEU A 206 21.18 -35.04 -47.92
N SER A 207 20.37 -35.47 -46.95
CA SER A 207 19.58 -36.70 -47.10
C SER A 207 18.32 -36.69 -46.23
N ASP A 208 17.22 -37.13 -46.86
CA ASP A 208 15.85 -37.17 -46.37
C ASP A 208 15.60 -38.26 -45.33
N ALA A 209 14.75 -37.99 -44.32
CA ALA A 209 13.72 -38.92 -43.84
C ALA A 209 12.80 -38.26 -42.77
N GLU A 210 11.53 -38.63 -42.85
CA GLU A 210 10.35 -38.08 -42.19
C GLU A 210 10.31 -38.18 -40.64
N VAL A 211 9.47 -37.34 -40.00
CA VAL A 211 8.27 -37.73 -39.21
C VAL A 211 7.77 -36.58 -38.31
N CYS A 212 6.49 -36.22 -38.50
CA CYS A 212 5.67 -35.37 -37.62
C CYS A 212 5.37 -36.01 -36.26
N LYS A 213 5.48 -35.26 -35.13
CA LYS A 213 4.53 -35.29 -33.98
C LYS A 213 4.54 -33.95 -33.20
N GLY A 214 3.34 -33.50 -32.79
CA GLY A 214 3.03 -32.19 -32.21
C GLY A 214 3.36 -31.97 -30.72
N PRO A 215 2.87 -30.87 -30.10
CA PRO A 215 3.37 -30.34 -28.84
C PRO A 215 2.70 -30.97 -27.60
N GLN A 216 3.49 -31.31 -26.58
CA GLN A 216 3.02 -31.60 -25.23
C GLN A 216 3.35 -30.44 -24.28
N ARG A 217 2.31 -29.95 -23.60
CA ARG A 217 2.40 -28.96 -22.51
C ARG A 217 2.89 -29.61 -21.21
N PRO A 218 3.74 -28.96 -20.41
CA PRO A 218 3.84 -29.27 -18.98
C PRO A 218 2.90 -28.41 -18.13
N GLN A 219 2.46 -29.04 -17.04
CA GLN A 219 1.34 -28.71 -16.17
C GLN A 219 1.64 -27.56 -15.20
N ARG A 220 0.56 -26.85 -14.82
CA ARG A 220 0.56 -25.75 -13.85
C ARG A 220 0.82 -26.27 -12.43
N GLY A 221 1.80 -25.67 -11.76
CA GLY A 221 2.08 -25.86 -10.34
C GLY A 221 1.10 -25.09 -9.44
N ARG A 222 0.57 -25.84 -8.48
CA ARG A 222 -0.27 -25.56 -7.30
C ARG A 222 -0.44 -24.11 -6.84
N ILE A 223 -1.72 -23.72 -6.77
CA ILE A 223 -2.28 -22.54 -6.11
C ILE A 223 -2.03 -22.63 -4.60
N CYS A 224 -1.40 -21.62 -4.01
CA CYS A 224 -1.44 -21.38 -2.56
C CYS A 224 -2.84 -20.87 -2.19
N ARG A 225 -3.47 -21.50 -1.19
CA ARG A 225 -4.79 -21.08 -0.69
C ARG A 225 -4.66 -19.70 -0.03
N PRO A 226 -5.54 -18.72 -0.35
CA PRO A 226 -5.52 -17.42 0.29
C PRO A 226 -5.91 -17.53 1.78
N MET A 227 -5.30 -16.70 2.62
CA MET A 227 -5.86 -16.42 3.95
C MET A 227 -7.22 -15.75 3.76
N GLU A 228 -8.26 -16.32 4.40
CA GLU A 228 -9.61 -15.75 4.35
C GLU A 228 -9.64 -14.37 5.01
N TRP A 229 -10.40 -13.45 4.41
CA TRP A 229 -10.58 -12.07 4.84
C TRP A 229 -10.93 -11.91 6.33
N GLU A 230 -11.59 -12.90 6.93
CA GLU A 230 -11.89 -12.91 8.36
C GLU A 230 -10.62 -12.97 9.23
N HIS A 231 -9.58 -13.71 8.80
CA HIS A 231 -8.30 -13.73 9.49
C HIS A 231 -7.55 -12.40 9.37
N PHE A 232 -7.72 -11.64 8.29
CA PHE A 232 -7.18 -10.28 8.18
C PHE A 232 -7.86 -9.34 9.19
N ARG A 233 -9.18 -9.41 9.35
CA ARG A 233 -9.90 -8.66 10.40
C ARG A 233 -9.48 -9.07 11.82
N LEU A 234 -9.26 -10.36 12.05
CA LEU A 234 -8.79 -10.87 13.34
C LEU A 234 -7.33 -10.48 13.63
N TRP A 235 -6.46 -10.50 12.61
CA TRP A 235 -5.09 -10.02 12.68
C TRP A 235 -5.03 -8.53 13.00
N GLN A 236 -5.89 -7.70 12.37
CA GLN A 236 -6.05 -6.28 12.70
C GLN A 236 -6.51 -6.07 14.15
N SER A 237 -7.43 -6.91 14.64
CA SER A 237 -7.94 -6.86 16.02
C SER A 237 -6.91 -7.29 17.08
N PHE A 238 -5.88 -8.04 16.70
CA PHE A 238 -4.83 -8.52 17.61
C PHE A 238 -3.75 -7.46 17.88
N ARG A 239 -3.39 -6.62 16.90
CA ARG A 239 -2.37 -5.57 17.10
C ARG A 239 -2.91 -4.27 17.71
N GLY A 240 -4.22 -4.02 17.64
CA GLY A 240 -4.85 -2.86 18.29
C GLY A 240 -4.86 -2.89 19.82
N ARG A 241 -4.34 -3.95 20.46
CA ARG A 241 -4.40 -4.19 21.92
C ARG A 241 -3.09 -3.95 22.69
N HIS A 242 -2.12 -3.24 22.11
CA HIS A 242 -0.93 -2.81 22.85
C HIS A 242 -0.74 -1.29 22.81
N GLY A 243 -1.53 -0.60 23.65
CA GLY A 243 -1.16 0.68 24.25
C GLY A 243 -0.36 0.47 25.55
N PRO A 244 0.35 1.50 26.07
CA PRO A 244 1.44 1.31 27.02
C PRO A 244 0.96 0.82 28.39
N LEU A 245 1.62 -0.22 28.90
CA LEU A 245 1.46 -0.75 30.25
C LEU A 245 1.72 0.35 31.29
N GLN A 246 0.65 0.91 31.84
CA GLN A 246 0.68 1.52 33.17
C GLN A 246 0.50 0.41 34.22
N ARG A 247 1.38 0.44 35.22
CA ARG A 247 1.37 -0.38 36.44
C ARG A 247 0.04 -0.27 37.20
N LEU A 248 -0.54 -1.41 37.54
CA LEU A 248 -1.36 -1.73 38.74
C LEU A 248 -1.71 -3.23 38.57
N GLY A 249 -1.29 -4.19 39.39
CA GLY A 249 -1.40 -4.22 40.84
C GLY A 249 -2.69 -4.94 41.24
N LEU A 250 -2.74 -6.27 41.09
CA LEU A 250 -3.40 -7.22 42.01
C LEU A 250 -3.31 -8.65 41.44
N LEU A 251 -2.62 -9.53 42.16
CA LEU A 251 -2.67 -10.97 41.96
C LEU A 251 -3.58 -11.56 43.05
N ASP A 252 -4.42 -12.47 42.59
CA ASP A 252 -4.81 -13.72 43.24
C ASP A 252 -6.13 -13.77 44.04
N ARG A 253 -7.13 -14.43 43.44
CA ARG A 253 -8.02 -15.40 44.10
C ARG A 253 -8.88 -16.15 43.08
N MET A 254 -8.48 -17.37 42.76
CA MET A 254 -9.33 -18.48 42.28
C MET A 254 -8.38 -19.69 42.19
N GLN A 255 -8.42 -20.73 43.01
CA GLN A 255 -9.48 -21.70 43.24
C GLN A 255 -9.04 -22.63 44.38
N ARG A 256 -9.99 -23.09 45.19
CA ARG A 256 -10.28 -24.52 45.40
C ARG A 256 -11.41 -24.69 46.42
N ARG A 257 -12.52 -25.24 45.93
CA ARG A 257 -13.50 -25.97 46.74
C ARG A 257 -13.01 -27.40 46.86
N THR A 258 -13.00 -27.94 48.08
CA THR A 258 -13.40 -29.32 48.37
C THR A 258 -13.82 -29.40 49.84
N ASP A 259 -15.07 -29.82 50.00
CA ASP A 259 -15.62 -30.71 51.02
C ASP A 259 -15.64 -30.35 52.52
N GLY A 260 -16.85 -30.50 53.06
CA GLY A 260 -17.03 -31.25 54.30
C GLY A 260 -17.73 -30.51 55.43
N GLN A 261 -19.02 -30.83 55.61
CA GLN A 261 -19.74 -30.90 56.90
C GLN A 261 -19.87 -29.60 57.72
N ALA A 262 -20.85 -29.35 58.56
CA ALA A 262 -22.21 -29.82 58.80
C ALA A 262 -22.78 -28.84 59.84
N PHE A 263 -24.10 -28.89 60.03
CA PHE A 263 -24.87 -28.39 61.17
C PHE A 263 -25.38 -26.94 61.24
N SER A 264 -26.72 -26.93 61.31
CA SER A 264 -27.59 -26.21 62.24
C SER A 264 -28.13 -24.84 61.85
N ALA A 265 -29.38 -24.92 61.40
CA ALA A 265 -30.47 -23.96 61.51
C ALA A 265 -30.45 -23.04 62.74
N VAL A 266 -30.78 -21.76 62.54
CA VAL A 266 -31.79 -21.01 63.33
C VAL A 266 -32.48 -19.99 62.39
N ARG A 267 -33.81 -19.90 62.51
CA ARG A 267 -34.72 -18.97 61.80
C ARG A 267 -34.62 -17.53 62.33
N PRO A 268 -35.13 -16.52 61.58
CA PRO A 268 -35.02 -15.12 61.95
C PRO A 268 -36.19 -14.65 62.83
N HIS A 269 -35.96 -13.63 63.64
CA HIS A 269 -37.03 -12.71 64.07
C HIS A 269 -36.49 -11.29 64.25
N ALA A 270 -37.23 -10.37 63.61
CA ALA A 270 -37.33 -8.92 63.80
C ALA A 270 -36.11 -8.05 63.49
#